data_AF-A0A962QN36-F1
#
_entry.id   AF-A0A962QN36-F1
#
_cell.length_a   1.000
_cell.length_b   1.000
_cell.length_c   1.000
_cell.angle_alpha   90.00
_cell.angle_beta   90.00
_cell.angle_gamma   90.00
#
_symmetry.space_group_name_H-M   'P 1'
#
loop_
_entity.id
_entity.type
_entity.pdbx_description
1 polymer ?
#
loop_
_entity_poly.entity_id
_entity_poly.type
_entity_poly.pdbx_seq_one_letter_code
_entity_poly.pdbx_strand_id
1 'polypeptide(L)'
;MAQKIAVIDYGMGNLRSVSKAVEYVAGDAKVQVTDDPRLIDAADRVVFPGQGAARDCMAAIREHHLNQAILRAAASKPFLGICMGLQVLMQRSEENGGTGLLGLFDGEVKRFDGLAMGDNGLPLKIPHMGWSQVHQTIPHPLWEGIEDESRFYFVHSYR
;
A
#
# COMPACT_ATOMS: atom_id res chain seq x y z
N MET A 1 9.19 23.45 13.09
CA MET A 1 7.76 23.09 12.94
C MET A 1 7.66 21.58 13.03
N ALA A 2 6.61 21.05 13.66
CA ALA A 2 6.36 19.60 13.68
C ALA A 2 6.18 19.08 12.25
N GLN A 3 6.76 17.91 11.93
CA GLN A 3 6.56 17.24 10.64
C GLN A 3 5.07 16.95 10.43
N LYS A 4 4.60 16.99 9.18
CA LYS A 4 3.23 16.68 8.79
C LYS A 4 3.18 15.37 8.01
N ILE A 5 2.36 14.44 8.47
CA ILE A 5 2.14 13.16 7.81
C ILE A 5 0.69 13.10 7.33
N ALA A 6 0.48 12.98 6.02
CA ALA A 6 -0.84 12.74 5.47
C ALA A 6 -1.10 11.24 5.35
N VAL A 7 -2.24 10.79 5.88
CA VAL A 7 -2.79 9.46 5.62
C VAL A 7 -3.92 9.65 4.62
N ILE A 8 -3.76 9.14 3.41
CA ILE A 8 -4.73 9.36 2.33
C ILE A 8 -6.02 8.59 2.64
N ASP A 9 -7.13 9.32 2.69
CA ASP A 9 -8.48 8.80 2.74
C ASP A 9 -9.10 8.96 1.34
N TYR A 10 -9.70 7.90 0.83
CA TYR A 10 -10.45 7.90 -0.41
C TYR A 10 -11.67 6.98 -0.28
N GLY A 11 -12.17 6.79 0.96
CA GLY A 11 -13.30 5.93 1.27
C GLY A 11 -12.98 4.43 1.33
N MET A 12 -11.73 4.02 1.10
CA MET A 12 -11.32 2.61 1.14
C MET A 12 -10.08 2.40 2.00
N GLY A 13 -10.07 1.31 2.78
CA GLY A 13 -8.92 0.90 3.61
C GLY A 13 -9.24 0.77 5.09
N ASN A 14 -8.31 0.18 5.84
CA ASN A 14 -8.36 0.13 7.30
C ASN A 14 -7.77 1.42 7.91
N LEU A 15 -8.40 2.56 7.61
CA LEU A 15 -7.89 3.88 7.97
C LEU A 15 -7.67 4.05 9.47
N ARG A 16 -8.59 3.53 10.30
CA ARG A 16 -8.50 3.67 11.75
C ARG A 16 -7.27 2.96 12.32
N SER A 17 -6.99 1.72 11.91
CA SER A 17 -5.80 1.03 12.40
C SER A 17 -4.52 1.67 11.88
N VAL A 18 -4.49 2.05 10.60
CA VAL A 18 -3.30 2.66 10.00
C VAL A 18 -3.02 4.02 10.64
N SER A 19 -4.01 4.90 10.76
CA SER A 19 -3.82 6.22 11.36
C SER A 19 -3.37 6.12 12.82
N LYS A 20 -3.95 5.19 13.60
CA LYS A 20 -3.54 4.97 15.00
C LYS A 20 -2.13 4.41 15.13
N ALA A 21 -1.74 3.50 14.24
CA ALA A 21 -0.37 2.98 14.21
C ALA A 21 0.63 4.09 13.88
N VAL A 22 0.32 4.94 12.88
CA VAL A 22 1.17 6.09 12.52
C VAL A 22 1.24 7.09 13.67
N GLU A 23 0.10 7.48 14.26
CA GLU A 23 0.06 8.37 15.44
C GLU A 23 0.91 7.85 16.60
N TYR A 24 0.88 6.54 16.86
CA TYR A 24 1.63 5.92 17.94
C TYR A 24 3.15 6.05 17.76
N VAL A 25 3.65 5.98 16.52
CA VAL A 25 5.09 6.03 16.21
C VAL A 25 5.58 7.40 15.72
N ALA A 26 4.66 8.34 15.44
CA ALA A 26 4.95 9.63 14.83
C ALA A 26 5.65 10.64 15.77
N GLY A 27 5.76 10.35 17.07
CA GLY A 27 6.30 11.29 18.06
C GLY A 27 5.52 12.61 18.05
N ASP A 28 6.21 13.73 17.84
CA ASP A 28 5.60 15.07 17.78
C ASP A 28 5.03 15.42 16.39
N ALA A 29 5.13 14.53 15.40
CA ALA A 29 4.61 14.82 14.06
C ALA A 29 3.07 14.86 14.06
N LYS A 30 2.53 15.80 13.27
CA LYS A 30 1.09 15.95 13.08
C LYS A 30 0.61 14.95 12.02
N VAL A 31 -0.14 13.95 12.45
CA VAL A 31 -0.82 13.01 11.56
C VAL A 31 -2.19 13.58 11.16
N GLN A 32 -2.48 13.58 9.86
CA GLN A 32 -3.76 14.04 9.34
C GLN A 32 -4.30 13.05 8.31
N VAL A 33 -5.48 12.50 8.60
CA VAL A 33 -6.26 11.74 7.61
C VAL A 33 -6.97 12.73 6.69
N THR A 34 -6.81 12.57 5.38
CA THR A 34 -7.37 13.54 4.42
C THR A 34 -7.52 12.98 3.01
N ASP A 35 -8.52 13.49 2.30
CA ASP A 35 -8.74 13.33 0.87
C ASP A 35 -8.51 14.65 0.10
N ASP A 36 -7.97 15.70 0.74
CA ASP A 36 -7.69 16.99 0.08
C ASP A 36 -6.31 16.95 -0.60
N PRO A 37 -6.23 17.04 -1.94
CA PRO A 37 -4.99 17.08 -2.69
C PRO A 37 -3.97 18.10 -2.15
N ARG A 38 -4.45 19.26 -1.68
CA ARG A 38 -3.59 20.36 -1.20
C ARG A 38 -2.90 20.00 0.10
N LEU A 39 -3.58 19.26 0.98
CA LEU A 39 -3.01 18.80 2.24
C LEU A 39 -2.00 17.68 2.01
N ILE A 40 -2.26 16.79 1.05
CA ILE A 40 -1.32 15.75 0.61
C ILE A 40 -0.05 16.38 0.00
N ASP A 41 -0.23 17.37 -0.88
CA ASP A 41 0.87 18.09 -1.51
C ASP A 41 1.71 18.87 -0.47
N ALA A 42 1.08 19.42 0.57
CA ALA A 42 1.75 20.18 1.64
C ALA A 42 2.33 19.32 2.78
N ALA A 43 2.05 18.01 2.83
CA ALA A 43 2.60 17.12 3.84
C ALA A 43 4.08 16.81 3.57
N ASP A 44 4.84 16.54 4.63
CA ASP A 44 6.26 16.16 4.51
C ASP A 44 6.42 14.67 4.15
N ARG A 45 5.45 13.84 4.54
CA ARG A 45 5.41 12.40 4.29
C ARG A 45 3.99 11.94 4.03
N VAL A 46 3.83 10.85 3.28
CA VAL A 46 2.52 10.30 2.92
C VAL A 46 2.45 8.80 3.23
N VAL A 47 1.34 8.38 3.83
CA VAL A 47 0.93 6.99 3.96
C VAL A 47 -0.32 6.79 3.13
N PHE A 48 -0.28 5.83 2.22
CA PHE A 48 -1.39 5.49 1.34
C PHE A 48 -1.85 4.06 1.62
N PRO A 49 -2.80 3.87 2.53
CA PRO A 49 -3.42 2.57 2.73
C PRO A 49 -4.40 2.25 1.60
N GLY A 50 -4.71 0.98 1.40
CA GLY A 50 -5.83 0.59 0.53
C GLY A 50 -6.22 -0.87 0.73
N GLN A 51 -7.50 -1.18 0.48
CA GLN A 51 -8.03 -2.54 0.52
C GLN A 51 -9.17 -2.71 -0.50
N GLY A 52 -9.50 -3.95 -0.84
CA GLY A 52 -10.56 -4.27 -1.78
C GLY A 52 -10.04 -4.48 -3.20
N ALA A 53 -10.93 -4.38 -4.18
CA ALA A 53 -10.60 -4.65 -5.58
C ALA A 53 -9.93 -3.46 -6.26
N ALA A 54 -9.03 -3.73 -7.20
CA ALA A 54 -8.31 -2.74 -7.99
C ALA A 54 -9.24 -1.77 -8.72
N ARG A 55 -10.31 -2.28 -9.35
CA ARG A 55 -11.29 -1.46 -10.08
C ARG A 55 -11.96 -0.43 -9.18
N ASP A 56 -12.38 -0.88 -8.00
CA ASP A 56 -13.14 -0.05 -7.06
C ASP A 56 -12.20 0.97 -6.41
N CYS A 57 -10.96 0.58 -6.08
CA CYS A 57 -9.92 1.51 -5.63
C CYS A 57 -9.66 2.61 -6.66
N MET A 58 -9.47 2.25 -7.94
CA MET A 58 -9.23 3.24 -8.99
C MET A 58 -10.45 4.13 -9.26
N ALA A 59 -11.68 3.63 -9.08
CA ALA A 59 -12.88 4.45 -9.14
C ALA A 59 -12.90 5.49 -8.01
N ALA A 60 -12.68 5.05 -6.78
CA ALA A 60 -12.67 5.93 -5.61
C ALA A 60 -11.54 6.99 -5.68
N ILE A 61 -10.33 6.62 -6.12
CA ILE A 61 -9.24 7.59 -6.33
C ILE A 61 -9.63 8.66 -7.37
N ARG A 62 -10.35 8.27 -8.45
CA ARG A 62 -10.84 9.22 -9.46
C ARG A 62 -11.93 10.13 -8.90
N GLU A 63 -12.89 9.59 -8.17
CA GLU A 63 -14.00 10.33 -7.58
C GLU A 63 -13.52 11.39 -6.57
N HIS A 64 -12.50 11.08 -5.78
CA HIS A 64 -11.85 12.04 -4.88
C HIS A 64 -10.79 12.94 -5.57
N HIS A 65 -10.60 12.81 -6.89
CA HIS A 65 -9.61 13.58 -7.66
C HIS A 65 -8.15 13.46 -7.15
N LEU A 66 -7.78 12.29 -6.62
CA LEU A 66 -6.51 12.08 -5.92
C LEU A 66 -5.35 11.61 -6.80
N ASN A 67 -5.62 11.14 -8.03
CA ASN A 67 -4.61 10.52 -8.91
C ASN A 67 -3.30 11.33 -8.99
N GLN A 68 -3.43 12.63 -9.27
CA GLN A 68 -2.27 13.50 -9.48
C GLN A 68 -1.54 13.83 -8.17
N ALA A 69 -2.25 13.97 -7.05
CA ALA A 69 -1.65 14.20 -5.74
C ALA A 69 -0.85 12.98 -5.27
N ILE A 70 -1.39 11.77 -5.47
CA ILE A 70 -0.70 10.51 -5.17
C ILE A 70 0.60 10.42 -5.99
N LEU A 71 0.52 10.61 -7.31
CA LEU A 71 1.69 10.53 -8.19
C LEU A 71 2.76 11.56 -7.84
N ARG A 72 2.37 12.82 -7.60
CA ARG A 72 3.31 13.85 -7.15
C ARG A 72 3.96 13.49 -5.83
N ALA A 73 3.19 13.04 -4.84
CA ALA A 73 3.71 12.68 -3.53
C ALA A 73 4.70 11.50 -3.64
N ALA A 74 4.31 10.43 -4.33
CA ALA A 74 5.17 9.26 -4.52
C ALA A 74 6.50 9.59 -5.22
N ALA A 75 6.51 10.59 -6.11
CA ALA A 75 7.71 11.02 -6.82
C ALA A 75 8.63 11.99 -6.04
N SER A 76 8.11 12.68 -5.01
CA SER A 76 8.80 13.86 -4.44
C SER A 76 9.09 13.80 -2.94
N LYS A 77 8.48 12.85 -2.21
CA LYS A 77 8.61 12.76 -0.75
C LYS A 77 8.50 11.32 -0.27
N PRO A 78 8.92 10.99 0.97
CA PRO A 78 8.72 9.67 1.54
C PRO A 78 7.25 9.25 1.47
N PHE A 79 7.00 8.14 0.79
CA PHE A 79 5.68 7.63 0.47
C PHE A 79 5.61 6.14 0.83
N LEU A 80 4.62 5.75 1.63
CA LEU A 80 4.39 4.36 2.01
C LEU A 80 3.04 3.88 1.49
N GLY A 81 3.04 3.09 0.41
CA GLY A 81 1.86 2.38 -0.07
C GLY A 81 1.66 1.07 0.69
N ILE A 82 0.46 0.82 1.22
CA ILE A 82 0.14 -0.41 1.97
C ILE A 82 -0.93 -1.20 1.22
N CYS A 83 -0.64 -2.47 0.93
CA CYS A 83 -1.53 -3.39 0.23
C CYS A 83 -2.00 -2.80 -1.12
N MET A 84 -3.27 -2.43 -1.27
CA MET A 84 -3.74 -1.81 -2.52
C MET A 84 -3.09 -0.46 -2.78
N GLY A 85 -2.71 0.30 -1.75
CA GLY A 85 -2.00 1.56 -1.92
C GLY A 85 -0.61 1.40 -2.56
N LEU A 86 0.00 0.21 -2.44
CA LEU A 86 1.18 -0.17 -3.23
C LEU A 86 0.76 -0.59 -4.64
N GLN A 87 -0.18 -1.53 -4.75
CA GLN A 87 -0.54 -2.15 -6.03
C GLN A 87 -1.04 -1.13 -7.06
N VAL A 88 -1.81 -0.12 -6.66
CA VAL A 88 -2.32 0.92 -7.56
C VAL A 88 -1.22 1.79 -8.19
N LEU A 89 0.02 1.74 -7.70
CA LEU A 89 1.17 2.41 -8.32
C LEU A 89 1.72 1.67 -9.54
N MET A 90 1.36 0.40 -9.74
CA MET A 90 1.73 -0.39 -10.92
C MET A 90 0.99 0.11 -12.18
N GLN A 91 1.26 -0.47 -13.36
CA GLN A 91 0.54 -0.10 -14.59
C GLN A 91 -0.85 -0.72 -14.69
N ARG A 92 -0.99 -1.98 -14.26
CA ARG A 92 -2.22 -2.77 -14.48
C ARG A 92 -2.39 -3.85 -13.43
N SER A 93 -3.64 -4.21 -13.14
CA SER A 93 -3.99 -5.42 -12.40
C SER A 93 -4.81 -6.36 -13.29
N GLU A 94 -4.59 -7.68 -13.19
CA GLU A 94 -5.41 -8.71 -13.83
C GLU A 94 -6.81 -8.82 -13.22
N GLU A 95 -7.02 -8.28 -12.02
CA GLU A 95 -8.28 -8.34 -11.31
C GLU A 95 -9.44 -7.73 -12.13
N ASN A 96 -10.62 -8.34 -12.02
CA ASN A 96 -11.84 -7.96 -12.74
C ASN A 96 -11.71 -7.94 -14.28
N GLY A 97 -10.85 -8.80 -14.85
CA GLY A 97 -10.64 -8.86 -16.30
C GLY A 97 -9.68 -7.78 -16.82
N GLY A 98 -8.98 -7.10 -15.91
CA GLY A 98 -8.03 -6.06 -16.25
C GLY A 98 -8.45 -4.69 -15.76
N THR A 99 -7.62 -4.06 -14.93
CA THR A 99 -7.80 -2.69 -14.46
C THR A 99 -6.53 -1.89 -14.71
N GLY A 100 -6.64 -0.76 -15.41
CA GLY A 100 -5.55 0.21 -15.53
C GLY A 100 -5.36 0.96 -14.21
N LEU A 101 -4.11 1.08 -13.78
CA LEU A 101 -3.70 1.66 -12.50
C LEU A 101 -2.96 3.00 -12.74
N LEU A 102 -2.26 3.54 -11.74
CA LEU A 102 -1.62 4.86 -11.84
C LEU A 102 -0.36 4.87 -12.72
N GLY A 103 0.28 3.72 -12.95
CA GLY A 103 1.38 3.57 -13.88
C GLY A 103 2.67 4.30 -13.47
N LEU A 104 2.95 4.38 -12.17
CA LEU A 104 4.21 4.91 -11.66
C LEU A 104 5.36 3.89 -11.83
N PHE A 105 5.06 2.61 -11.62
CA PHE A 105 6.00 1.51 -11.79
C PHE A 105 5.56 0.61 -12.94
N ASP A 106 6.52 0.20 -13.77
CA ASP A 106 6.29 -0.77 -14.83
C ASP A 106 5.95 -2.15 -14.24
N GLY A 107 4.99 -2.83 -14.88
CA GLY A 107 4.57 -4.18 -14.51
C GLY A 107 3.11 -4.33 -14.16
N GLU A 108 2.71 -5.57 -13.94
CA GLU A 108 1.33 -5.98 -13.72
C GLU A 108 1.17 -6.69 -12.38
N VAL A 109 0.08 -6.39 -11.69
CA VAL A 109 -0.39 -7.09 -10.50
C VAL A 109 -1.18 -8.31 -10.95
N LYS A 110 -0.63 -9.50 -10.73
CA LYS A 110 -1.14 -10.77 -11.24
C LYS A 110 -1.76 -11.61 -10.16
N ARG A 111 -2.74 -12.43 -10.53
CA ARG A 111 -3.29 -13.40 -9.58
C ARG A 111 -2.23 -14.45 -9.26
N PHE A 112 -2.21 -14.96 -8.03
CA PHE A 112 -1.48 -16.21 -7.77
C PHE A 112 -1.99 -17.32 -8.71
N ASP A 113 -1.07 -18.05 -9.33
CA ASP A 113 -1.36 -19.11 -10.30
C ASP A 113 -2.01 -20.35 -9.67
N GLY A 114 -1.92 -20.51 -8.35
CA GLY A 114 -2.45 -21.66 -7.61
C GLY A 114 -1.64 -22.94 -7.82
N LEU A 115 -0.42 -22.83 -8.36
CA LEU A 115 0.45 -23.97 -8.66
C LEU A 115 1.45 -24.28 -7.53
N ALA A 116 1.60 -23.34 -6.59
CA ALA A 116 2.52 -23.50 -5.47
C ALA A 116 2.05 -24.59 -4.49
N MET A 117 3.00 -25.41 -4.04
CA MET A 117 2.78 -26.49 -3.07
C MET A 117 3.35 -26.07 -1.72
N GLY A 118 2.65 -26.40 -0.63
CA GLY A 118 3.16 -26.23 0.72
C GLY A 118 4.03 -27.39 1.16
N ASP A 119 4.73 -27.22 2.28
CA ASP A 119 5.65 -28.22 2.84
C ASP A 119 4.96 -29.54 3.23
N ASN A 120 3.63 -29.51 3.41
CA ASN A 120 2.80 -30.68 3.65
C ASN A 120 2.41 -31.44 2.37
N GLY A 121 2.92 -31.04 1.20
CA GLY A 121 2.61 -31.63 -0.09
C GLY A 121 1.20 -31.31 -0.61
N LEU A 122 0.50 -30.34 -0.02
CA LEU A 122 -0.80 -29.87 -0.49
C LEU A 122 -0.70 -28.54 -1.25
N PRO A 123 -1.57 -28.25 -2.22
CA PRO A 123 -1.61 -26.95 -2.88
C PRO A 123 -1.84 -25.81 -1.89
N LEU A 124 -1.12 -24.70 -2.06
CA LEU A 124 -1.33 -23.50 -1.26
C LEU A 124 -2.68 -22.87 -1.59
N LYS A 125 -3.37 -22.38 -0.56
CA LYS A 125 -4.66 -21.71 -0.69
C LYS A 125 -4.47 -20.27 -1.15
N ILE A 126 -5.44 -19.77 -1.93
CA ILE A 126 -5.56 -18.36 -2.31
C ILE A 126 -6.83 -17.81 -1.64
N PRO A 127 -6.78 -16.65 -0.96
CA PRO A 127 -5.66 -15.72 -0.83
C PRO A 127 -4.48 -16.26 0.00
N HIS A 128 -3.28 -15.73 -0.26
CA HIS A 128 -2.19 -15.79 0.70
C HIS A 128 -2.62 -15.03 1.95
N MET A 129 -2.89 -15.75 3.04
CA MET A 129 -3.42 -15.21 4.29
C MET A 129 -2.67 -15.80 5.48
N GLY A 130 -1.98 -14.95 6.24
CA GLY A 130 -1.25 -15.36 7.44
C GLY A 130 0.07 -14.61 7.63
N TRP A 131 0.86 -15.09 8.58
CA TRP A 131 2.15 -14.52 8.94
C TRP A 131 3.27 -15.22 8.16
N SER A 132 3.86 -14.50 7.19
CA SER A 132 4.92 -15.02 6.33
C SER A 132 6.21 -14.23 6.54
N GLN A 133 7.33 -14.93 6.42
CA GLN A 133 8.66 -14.31 6.53
C GLN A 133 8.93 -13.45 5.30
N VAL A 134 9.59 -12.32 5.51
CA VAL A 134 10.07 -11.46 4.43
C VAL A 134 11.58 -11.48 4.45
N HIS A 135 12.17 -11.87 3.32
CA HIS A 135 13.63 -11.85 3.15
C HIS A 135 14.07 -10.49 2.60
N GLN A 136 15.01 -9.85 3.30
CA GLN A 136 15.55 -8.56 2.95
C GLN A 136 16.63 -8.71 1.87
N THR A 137 16.35 -8.22 0.66
CA THR A 137 17.26 -8.39 -0.49
C THR A 137 18.27 -7.26 -0.66
N ILE A 138 18.01 -6.10 -0.06
CA ILE A 138 18.87 -4.92 -0.10
C ILE A 138 18.86 -4.20 1.26
N PRO A 139 19.96 -3.52 1.65
CA PRO A 139 19.93 -2.59 2.76
C PRO A 139 18.96 -1.45 2.45
N HIS A 140 17.97 -1.23 3.32
CA HIS A 140 16.97 -0.19 3.15
C HIS A 140 16.60 0.41 4.51
N PRO A 141 16.40 1.74 4.64
CA PRO A 141 16.03 2.37 5.91
C PRO A 141 14.75 1.82 6.56
N LEU A 142 13.83 1.22 5.78
CA LEU A 142 12.63 0.55 6.33
C LEU A 142 12.95 -0.70 7.17
N TRP A 143 14.14 -1.27 7.05
CA TRP A 143 14.56 -2.45 7.81
C TRP A 143 15.27 -2.10 9.13
N GLU A 144 15.46 -0.81 9.43
CA GLU A 144 16.10 -0.41 10.68
C GLU A 144 15.30 -0.93 11.89
N GLY A 145 15.96 -1.72 12.75
CA GLY A 145 15.33 -2.35 13.90
C GLY A 145 14.44 -3.56 13.59
N ILE A 146 14.46 -4.07 12.36
CA ILE A 146 13.71 -5.26 11.94
C ILE A 146 14.70 -6.34 11.49
N GLU A 147 14.70 -7.49 12.17
CA GLU A 147 15.53 -8.64 11.82
C GLU A 147 15.14 -9.21 10.45
N ASP A 148 16.12 -9.73 9.71
CA ASP A 148 15.83 -10.47 8.46
C ASP A 148 14.94 -11.69 8.76
N GLU A 149 14.13 -12.08 7.78
CA GLU A 149 13.13 -13.15 7.91
C GLU A 149 12.06 -12.91 8.99
N SER A 150 11.91 -11.68 9.48
CA SER A 150 10.79 -11.28 10.34
C SER A 150 9.45 -11.56 9.65
N ARG A 151 8.44 -11.92 10.45
CA ARG A 151 7.10 -12.24 9.94
C ARG A 151 6.22 -11.01 9.84
N PHE A 152 5.56 -10.86 8.69
CA PHE A 152 4.54 -9.86 8.45
C PHE A 152 3.21 -10.53 8.11
N TYR A 153 2.11 -9.86 8.43
CA TYR A 153 0.78 -10.37 8.11
C TYR A 153 0.39 -10.00 6.68
N PHE A 154 0.02 -11.00 5.90
CA PHE A 154 -0.43 -10.87 4.52
C PHE A 154 -1.88 -11.30 4.38
N VAL A 155 -2.61 -10.63 3.49
CA VAL A 155 -3.94 -11.04 3.02
C VAL A 155 -4.16 -10.51 1.60
N HIS A 156 -3.79 -11.30 0.60
CA HIS A 156 -3.92 -10.89 -0.81
C HIS A 156 -4.03 -12.09 -1.76
N SER A 157 -4.78 -11.91 -2.85
CA SER A 157 -4.88 -12.90 -3.94
C SER A 157 -4.03 -12.54 -5.16
N TYR A 158 -3.47 -11.32 -5.18
CA TYR A 158 -2.72 -10.77 -6.30
C TYR A 158 -1.36 -10.24 -5.82
N ARG A 159 -0.35 -10.27 -6.67
CA ARG A 159 1.02 -9.81 -6.39
C ARG A 159 1.67 -9.18 -7.61
#